data_AF-A0AAV0XW63-F1
#
_entry.id   AF-A0AAV0XW63-F1
#
_cell.length_a   1.000
_cell.length_b   1.000
_cell.length_c   1.000
_cell.angle_alpha   90.00
_cell.angle_beta   90.00
_cell.angle_gamma   90.00
#
_symmetry.space_group_name_H-M   'P 1'
#
loop_
_entity.id
_entity.type
_entity.pdbx_description
1 polymer ?
#
loop_
_entity_poly.entity_id
_entity_poly.type
_entity_poly.pdbx_seq_one_letter_code
_entity_poly.pdbx_strand_id
1 'polypeptide(L)'
;MSNDIENLLSKKIKKSIFYSIQLDESTDINNKAILLMYVRYVDTDLNDIQEEFFCCLNLKTYCTSEDIFKTISFNLQKINLQFSNCIGICTDGAAAMTGKCNGLVTRVQQIAHKNIISTHCFIHRGQLAAKNINENLFDVLNICIIA
;
A
#
# COMPACT_ATOMS: atom_id res chain seq x y z
N MET A 1 -11.98 12.10 18.25
CA MET A 1 -12.07 12.46 16.81
C MET A 1 -11.25 11.54 15.93
N SER A 2 -9.91 11.49 16.02
CA SER A 2 -9.10 10.55 15.21
C SER A 2 -9.42 9.07 15.49
N ASN A 3 -9.49 8.66 16.76
CA ASN A 3 -9.90 7.29 17.12
C ASN A 3 -11.30 6.92 16.60
N ASP A 4 -12.22 7.88 16.49
CA ASP A 4 -13.59 7.62 16.04
C ASP A 4 -13.62 7.30 14.54
N ILE A 5 -12.78 8.00 13.76
CA ILE A 5 -12.60 7.76 12.32
C ILE A 5 -11.92 6.40 12.08
N GLU A 6 -10.84 6.09 12.80
CA GLU A 6 -10.17 4.79 12.69
C GLU A 6 -11.11 3.63 13.06
N ASN A 7 -11.92 3.80 14.11
CA ASN A 7 -12.91 2.81 14.51
C ASN A 7 -14.02 2.65 13.47
N LEU A 8 -14.47 3.75 12.86
CA LEU A 8 -15.47 3.72 11.80
C LEU A 8 -14.94 2.98 10.56
N LEU A 9 -13.74 3.35 10.11
CA LEU A 9 -13.08 2.71 8.97
C LEU A 9 -12.83 1.22 9.26
N SER A 10 -12.35 0.88 10.46
CA SER A 10 -12.16 -0.52 10.88
C SER A 10 -13.47 -1.31 10.79
N LYS A 11 -14.59 -0.75 11.25
CA LYS A 11 -15.91 -1.40 11.16
C LYS A 11 -16.31 -1.63 9.71
N LYS A 12 -16.14 -0.63 8.83
CA LYS A 12 -16.46 -0.76 7.41
C LYS A 12 -15.63 -1.84 6.72
N ILE A 13 -14.31 -1.85 6.92
CA ILE A 13 -13.43 -2.87 6.34
C ILE A 13 -13.82 -4.27 6.83
N LYS A 14 -14.14 -4.43 8.12
CA LYS A 14 -14.57 -5.71 8.70
C LYS A 14 -15.90 -6.24 8.17
N LYS A 15 -16.81 -5.35 7.74
CA LYS A 15 -18.03 -5.77 7.04
C LYS A 15 -17.69 -6.39 5.68
N SER A 16 -16.58 -5.97 5.08
CA SER A 16 -16.04 -6.55 3.86
C SER A 16 -15.34 -7.89 4.16
N ILE A 17 -15.66 -8.92 3.38
CA ILE A 17 -15.00 -10.23 3.51
C ILE A 17 -13.54 -10.14 3.04
N PHE A 18 -13.29 -9.33 2.01
CA PHE A 18 -11.99 -9.19 1.37
C PHE A 18 -11.54 -7.73 1.30
N TYR A 19 -10.23 -7.51 1.34
CA TYR A 19 -9.64 -6.20 1.17
C TYR A 19 -8.32 -6.30 0.41
N SER A 20 -7.81 -5.15 -0.02
CA SER A 20 -6.47 -5.01 -0.58
C SER A 20 -5.76 -3.83 0.06
N ILE A 21 -4.43 -3.86 0.06
CA ILE A 21 -3.61 -2.79 0.62
C ILE A 21 -2.71 -2.18 -0.45
N GLN A 22 -2.52 -0.87 -0.37
CA GLN A 22 -1.49 -0.16 -1.11
C GLN A 22 -0.49 0.44 -0.13
N LEU A 23 0.78 0.23 -0.40
CA LEU A 23 1.89 0.62 0.44
C LEU A 23 2.82 1.54 -0.35
N ASP A 24 3.09 2.70 0.22
CA ASP A 24 4.01 3.68 -0.37
C ASP A 24 5.00 4.15 0.70
N GLU A 25 6.27 4.23 0.35
CA GLU A 25 7.31 4.72 1.25
C GLU A 25 7.50 6.22 1.02
N SER A 26 7.55 6.98 2.11
CA SER A 26 7.84 8.42 2.09
C SER A 26 8.83 8.77 3.20
N THR A 27 9.20 10.04 3.30
CA THR A 27 10.11 10.54 4.33
C THR A 27 9.44 11.67 5.09
N ASP A 28 9.47 11.61 6.42
CA ASP A 28 8.99 12.69 7.27
C ASP A 28 9.93 13.92 7.23
N ILE A 29 9.53 15.01 7.89
CA ILE A 29 10.31 16.27 7.98
C ILE A 29 11.67 16.10 8.68
N ASN A 30 11.90 14.98 9.37
CA ASN A 30 13.14 14.63 10.05
C ASN A 30 13.95 13.56 9.28
N ASN A 31 13.65 13.35 8.00
CA ASN A 31 14.25 12.32 7.14
C ASN A 31 14.11 10.88 7.66
N LYS A 32 13.04 10.59 8.41
CA LYS A 32 12.70 9.22 8.81
C LYS A 32 11.77 8.60 7.77
N ALA A 33 12.08 7.36 7.39
CA ALA A 33 11.22 6.59 6.51
C ALA A 33 9.87 6.32 7.18
N ILE A 34 8.80 6.58 6.45
CA ILE A 34 7.42 6.31 6.84
C ILE A 34 6.77 5.45 5.76
N LEU A 35 5.95 4.48 6.19
CA LEU A 35 5.15 3.67 5.29
C LEU A 35 3.69 4.12 5.38
N LEU A 36 3.19 4.64 4.27
CA LEU A 36 1.80 4.99 4.12
C LEU A 36 1.02 3.74 3.70
N MET A 37 -0.03 3.41 4.44
CA MET A 37 -0.91 2.30 4.12
C MET A 37 -2.30 2.82 3.76
N TYR A 38 -2.75 2.45 2.57
CA TYR A 38 -4.11 2.65 2.10
C TYR A 38 -4.80 1.30 2.02
N VAL A 39 -6.10 1.28 2.26
CA VAL A 39 -6.91 0.07 2.22
C VAL A 39 -8.05 0.27 1.24
N ARG A 40 -8.22 -0.71 0.36
CA ARG A 40 -9.31 -0.78 -0.60
C ARG A 40 -10.22 -1.95 -0.25
N TYR A 41 -11.50 -1.68 -0.10
CA TYR A 41 -12.50 -2.63 0.39
C TYR A 41 -13.86 -2.34 -0.25
N VAL A 42 -14.79 -3.29 -0.18
CA VAL A 42 -16.18 -3.06 -0.60
C VAL A 42 -16.96 -2.49 0.58
N ASP A 43 -17.45 -1.26 0.45
CA ASP A 43 -18.38 -0.66 1.41
C ASP A 43 -19.79 -1.21 1.13
N THR A 44 -20.30 -2.04 2.03
CA THR A 44 -21.60 -2.69 1.89
C THR A 44 -22.77 -1.71 1.93
N ASP A 45 -22.59 -0.57 2.60
CA ASP A 45 -23.65 0.42 2.78
C ASP A 45 -23.80 1.28 1.50
N LEU A 46 -22.69 1.53 0.80
CA LEU A 46 -22.66 2.23 -0.50
C LEU A 46 -22.78 1.30 -1.71
N ASN A 47 -22.55 -0.01 -1.50
CA ASN A 47 -22.43 -1.01 -2.56
C ASN A 47 -21.39 -0.62 -3.62
N ASP A 48 -20.26 -0.08 -3.18
CA ASP A 48 -19.17 0.39 -4.04
C ASP A 48 -17.80 0.09 -3.42
N ILE A 49 -16.76 0.11 -4.26
CA ILE A 49 -15.37 -0.04 -3.82
C ILE A 49 -14.90 1.31 -3.29
N GLN A 50 -14.43 1.32 -2.04
CA GLN A 50 -13.83 2.49 -1.42
C GLN A 50 -12.34 2.26 -1.23
N GLU A 51 -11.56 3.32 -1.36
CA GLU A 51 -10.14 3.36 -1.04
C GLU A 51 -9.90 4.50 -0.06
N GLU A 52 -9.37 4.17 1.11
CA GLU A 52 -9.15 5.14 2.17
C GLU A 52 -7.73 5.03 2.73
N PHE A 53 -7.20 6.17 3.16
CA PHE A 53 -5.98 6.21 3.94
C PHE A 53 -6.23 5.52 5.27
N PHE A 54 -5.40 4.52 5.59
CA PHE A 54 -5.58 3.75 6.80
C PHE A 54 -4.65 4.22 7.92
N CYS A 55 -3.33 4.25 7.70
CA CYS A 55 -2.39 4.76 8.68
C CYS A 55 -1.02 5.10 8.10
N CYS A 56 -0.23 5.82 8.90
CA CYS A 56 1.19 6.07 8.66
C CYS A 56 2.01 5.28 9.70
N LEU A 57 2.94 4.47 9.22
CA LEU A 57 3.78 3.60 10.05
C LEU A 57 5.23 4.08 9.99
N ASN A 58 5.76 4.49 11.13
CA ASN A 58 7.18 4.85 11.22
C ASN A 58 8.04 3.61 11.01
N LEU A 59 8.92 3.66 10.00
CA LEU A 59 9.92 2.64 9.76
C LEU A 59 11.21 3.03 10.48
N LYS A 60 12.00 2.03 10.86
CA LYS A 60 13.36 2.25 11.38
C LYS A 60 14.27 2.65 10.22
N THR A 61 15.32 3.41 10.50
CA THR A 61 16.31 3.86 9.49
C THR A 61 16.92 2.72 8.67
N TYR A 62 17.10 1.55 9.28
CA TYR A 62 17.50 0.32 8.59
C TYR A 62 16.35 -0.68 8.69
N CYS A 63 15.35 -0.54 7.83
CA CYS A 63 14.19 -1.41 7.83
C CYS A 63 14.38 -2.56 6.85
N THR A 64 14.36 -3.79 7.35
CA THR A 64 14.29 -4.97 6.47
C THR A 64 12.84 -5.20 6.04
N SER A 65 12.65 -5.95 4.97
CA SER A 65 11.31 -6.42 4.55
C SER A 65 10.57 -7.20 5.65
N GLU A 66 11.30 -7.88 6.54
CA GLU A 66 10.73 -8.56 7.70
C GLU A 66 10.25 -7.58 8.76
N ASP A 67 10.99 -6.50 9.01
CA ASP A 67 10.57 -5.44 9.93
C ASP A 67 9.31 -4.73 9.41
N ILE A 68 9.26 -4.44 8.11
CA ILE A 68 8.06 -3.89 7.47
C ILE A 68 6.88 -4.84 7.65
N PHE A 69 7.07 -6.12 7.32
CA PHE A 69 6.05 -7.14 7.46
C PHE A 69 5.50 -7.25 8.89
N LYS A 70 6.37 -7.29 9.90
CA LYS A 70 5.98 -7.33 11.32
C LYS A 70 5.19 -6.09 11.72
N THR A 71 5.62 -4.92 11.25
CA THR A 71 4.97 -3.63 11.55
C THR A 71 3.56 -3.60 10.97
N ILE A 72 3.37 -4.01 9.72
CA ILE A 72 2.04 -4.09 9.09
C ILE A 72 1.18 -5.12 9.80
N SER A 73 1.71 -6.34 10.03
CA SER A 73 1.00 -7.43 10.70
C SER A 73 0.45 -7.01 12.05
N PHE A 74 1.28 -6.35 12.86
CA PHE A 74 0.89 -5.85 14.17
C PHE A 74 -0.24 -4.82 14.10
N ASN A 75 -0.20 -3.90 13.13
CA ASN A 75 -1.25 -2.88 12.98
C ASN A 75 -2.56 -3.45 12.44
N LEU A 76 -2.52 -4.41 11.51
CA LEU A 76 -3.73 -5.11 11.07
C LEU A 76 -4.35 -5.95 12.20
N GLN A 77 -3.53 -6.61 13.02
CA GLN A 77 -3.99 -7.39 14.17
C GLN A 77 -4.69 -6.54 15.22
N LYS A 78 -4.23 -5.31 15.49
CA LYS A 78 -4.92 -4.39 16.44
C LYS A 78 -6.38 -4.16 16.09
N ILE A 79 -6.69 -4.20 14.80
CA ILE A 79 -8.04 -4.03 14.29
C ILE A 79 -8.63 -5.35 13.81
N ASN A 80 -8.13 -6.51 14.23
CA ASN A 80 -8.64 -7.84 13.87
C ASN A 80 -8.77 -8.07 12.35
N LEU A 81 -7.89 -7.48 11.53
CA LEU A 81 -7.76 -7.83 10.12
C LEU A 81 -6.67 -8.89 9.95
N GLN A 82 -6.95 -9.85 9.07
CA GLN A 82 -6.06 -10.98 8.79
C GLN A 82 -5.60 -10.91 7.34
N PHE A 83 -4.35 -11.27 7.08
CA PHE A 83 -3.84 -11.37 5.72
C PHE A 83 -4.55 -12.43 4.88
N SER A 84 -5.14 -13.47 5.50
CA SER A 84 -5.94 -14.49 4.80
C SER A 84 -7.10 -13.91 3.99
N ASN A 85 -7.56 -12.71 4.36
CA ASN A 85 -8.64 -11.98 3.68
C ASN A 85 -8.08 -10.90 2.72
N CYS A 86 -6.76 -10.71 2.68
CA CYS A 86 -6.10 -9.79 1.78
C CYS A 86 -5.97 -10.45 0.39
N ILE A 87 -6.61 -9.85 -0.61
CA ILE A 87 -6.66 -10.33 -1.99
C ILE A 87 -5.80 -9.50 -2.95
N GLY A 88 -5.24 -8.39 -2.48
CA GLY A 88 -4.40 -7.52 -3.30
C GLY A 88 -3.36 -6.75 -2.49
N ILE A 89 -2.16 -6.62 -3.04
CA ILE A 89 -1.09 -5.77 -2.51
C ILE A 89 -0.47 -4.94 -3.63
N CYS A 90 -0.43 -3.62 -3.45
CA CYS A 90 0.19 -2.68 -4.37
C CYS A 90 1.40 -2.03 -3.69
N THR A 91 2.55 -1.99 -4.35
CA THR A 91 3.79 -1.38 -3.82
C THR A 91 4.52 -0.57 -4.89
N ASP A 92 5.44 0.31 -4.51
CA ASP A 92 6.27 1.11 -5.41
C ASP A 92 7.30 0.30 -6.24
N GLY A 93 7.42 -1.00 -6.00
CA GLY A 93 8.33 -1.86 -6.73
C GLY A 93 9.73 -1.97 -6.11
N ALA A 94 10.02 -1.28 -5.00
CA ALA A 94 11.33 -1.33 -4.35
C ALA A 94 11.73 -2.78 -3.99
N ALA A 95 13.04 -3.06 -4.00
CA ALA A 95 13.56 -4.41 -3.78
C ALA A 95 13.15 -5.00 -2.41
N ALA A 96 13.05 -4.16 -1.38
CA ALA A 96 12.55 -4.56 -0.05
C ALA A 96 11.07 -5.00 -0.09
N MET A 97 10.28 -4.42 -1.01
CA MET A 97 8.86 -4.74 -1.18
C MET A 97 8.66 -5.97 -2.06
N THR A 98 9.33 -6.04 -3.21
CA THR A 98 9.04 -7.02 -4.28
C THR A 98 10.08 -8.12 -4.44
N GLY A 99 11.15 -8.13 -3.65
CA GLY A 99 12.24 -9.11 -3.77
C GLY A 99 11.76 -10.56 -3.73
N LYS A 100 12.18 -11.38 -4.71
CA LYS A 100 11.64 -12.73 -4.95
C LYS A 100 11.71 -13.69 -3.75
N CYS A 101 12.76 -13.61 -2.93
CA CYS A 101 12.98 -14.53 -1.82
C CYS A 101 12.57 -13.95 -0.47
N ASN A 102 12.83 -12.66 -0.28
CA ASN A 102 12.72 -11.98 1.01
C ASN A 102 11.86 -10.73 0.99
N GLY A 103 11.26 -10.35 -0.14
CA GLY A 103 10.43 -9.15 -0.23
C GLY A 103 9.16 -9.26 0.61
N LEU A 104 8.63 -8.11 1.01
CA LEU A 104 7.35 -8.02 1.73
C LEU A 104 6.24 -8.80 1.01
N VAL A 105 6.08 -8.60 -0.30
CA VAL A 105 5.07 -9.26 -1.12
C VAL A 105 5.20 -10.79 -1.02
N THR A 106 6.41 -11.32 -1.14
CA THR A 106 6.68 -12.75 -1.02
C THR A 106 6.25 -13.29 0.35
N ARG A 107 6.51 -12.54 1.43
CA ARG A 107 6.08 -12.91 2.79
C ARG A 107 4.56 -12.91 2.93
N VAL A 108 3.90 -11.86 2.43
CA VAL A 108 2.43 -11.77 2.46
C VAL A 108 1.80 -12.90 1.67
N GLN A 109 2.32 -13.23 0.49
CA GLN A 109 1.84 -14.34 -0.35
C GLN A 109 1.84 -15.70 0.35
N GLN A 110 2.70 -15.92 1.33
CA GLN A 110 2.76 -17.18 2.09
C GLN A 110 1.60 -17.35 3.09
N ILE A 111 0.98 -16.25 3.52
CA ILE A 111 -0.05 -16.26 4.58
C ILE A 111 -1.39 -15.64 4.16
N ALA A 112 -1.43 -15.01 2.98
CA ALA A 112 -2.60 -14.33 2.48
C ALA A 112 -3.56 -15.27 1.73
N HIS A 113 -4.60 -14.70 1.13
CA HIS A 113 -5.50 -15.45 0.26
C HIS A 113 -4.71 -16.13 -0.87
N LYS A 114 -5.07 -17.37 -1.23
CA LYS A 114 -4.36 -18.19 -2.24
C LYS A 114 -4.19 -17.49 -3.59
N ASN A 115 -5.12 -16.59 -3.92
CA ASN A 115 -5.14 -15.84 -5.18
C ASN A 115 -4.77 -14.36 -4.99
N ILE A 116 -3.97 -14.01 -3.99
CA ILE A 116 -3.53 -12.62 -3.80
C ILE A 116 -2.82 -12.10 -5.05
N ILE A 117 -3.21 -10.91 -5.51
CA ILE A 117 -2.61 -10.24 -6.65
C ILE A 117 -1.61 -9.20 -6.14
N SER A 118 -0.38 -9.24 -6.66
CA SER A 118 0.57 -8.16 -6.44
C SER A 118 0.61 -7.25 -7.66
N THR A 119 0.49 -5.94 -7.43
CA THR A 119 0.66 -4.91 -8.45
C THR A 119 1.77 -3.94 -8.08
N HIS A 120 2.31 -3.29 -9.10
CA HIS A 120 3.23 -2.18 -8.94
C HIS A 120 2.44 -0.88 -9.08
N CYS A 121 2.70 0.09 -8.21
CA CYS A 121 2.03 1.38 -8.19
C CYS A 121 2.08 2.01 -9.58
N PHE A 122 0.90 2.36 -10.11
CA PHE A 122 0.76 2.88 -11.48
C PHE A 122 1.42 4.25 -11.62
N ILE A 123 1.27 5.10 -10.60
CA ILE A 123 1.87 6.43 -10.56
C ILE A 123 3.40 6.32 -10.52
N HIS A 124 3.94 5.46 -9.66
CA HIS A 124 5.39 5.22 -9.60
C HIS A 124 5.92 4.67 -10.93
N ARG A 125 5.20 3.72 -11.54
CA ARG A 125 5.56 3.18 -12.86
C ARG A 125 5.57 4.25 -13.95
N GLY A 126 4.57 5.13 -13.94
CA GLY A 126 4.50 6.29 -14.84
C GLY A 126 5.67 7.24 -14.66
N GLN A 127 6.01 7.57 -13.40
CA GLN A 127 7.17 8.40 -13.08
C GLN A 127 8.49 7.76 -13.56
N LEU A 128 8.67 6.45 -13.38
CA LEU A 128 9.85 5.73 -13.86
C LEU A 128 9.95 5.73 -15.39
N ALA A 129 8.82 5.60 -16.09
CA ALA A 129 8.79 5.70 -17.55
C ALA A 129 9.15 7.12 -18.02
N ALA A 130 8.59 8.15 -17.37
CA ALA A 130 8.86 9.55 -17.68
C ALA A 130 10.34 9.93 -17.51
N LYS A 131 11.03 9.36 -16.51
CA LYS A 131 12.47 9.60 -16.29
C LYS A 131 13.36 9.19 -17.46
N ASN A 132 12.92 8.25 -18.30
CA ASN A 132 13.71 7.70 -19.41
C ASN A 132 13.16 8.11 -20.78
N ILE A 133 12.24 9.08 -20.81
CA ILE A 133 11.62 9.57 -22.05
C ILE A 133 12.56 10.60 -22.71
N ASN A 134 12.61 10.62 -24.04
CA ASN A 134 13.41 11.62 -24.76
C ASN A 134 12.77 13.03 -24.65
N GLU A 135 13.55 14.08 -24.93
CA GLU A 135 13.09 15.47 -24.76
C GLU A 135 11.76 15.76 -25.47
N ASN A 136 11.59 15.29 -26.71
CA ASN A 136 10.35 15.50 -27.47
C ASN A 136 9.11 14.89 -26.79
N LEU A 137 9.24 13.70 -26.20
CA LEU A 137 8.14 13.04 -25.48
C LEU A 137 7.94 13.64 -24.08
N PHE A 138 8.99 14.20 -23.49
CA PHE A 138 8.92 14.88 -22.21
C PHE A 138 8.11 16.18 -22.30
N ASP A 139 8.29 16.93 -23.39
CA ASP A 139 7.51 18.14 -23.66
C ASP A 139 6.02 17.84 -23.83
N VAL A 140 5.67 16.77 -24.57
CA VAL A 140 4.28 16.32 -24.71
C VAL A 140 3.71 15.90 -23.35
N LEU A 141 4.49 15.16 -22.54
CA LEU A 141 4.06 14.73 -21.21
C LEU A 141 3.77 15.94 -20.30
N ASN A 142 4.61 16.97 -20.32
CA ASN A 142 4.40 18.19 -19.53
C ASN A 142 3.12 18.93 -19.94
N ILE A 143 2.81 18.99 -21.23
CA ILE A 143 1.54 19.56 -21.72
C ILE A 143 0.35 18.76 -21.18
N CYS A 144 0.43 17.44 -21.16
CA CYS A 144 -0.67 16.57 -20.70
C CYS A 144 -0.86 16.56 -19.17
N ILE A 145 0.18 16.77 -18.37
CA ILE A 145 0.10 16.74 -16.90
C ILE A 145 -0.43 18.06 -16.31
N ILE A 146 -0.30 19.18 -17.03
CA ILE A 146 -0.72 20.52 -16.57
C ILE A 146 -2.20 20.81 -16.90
N ALA A 147 -2.84 20.01 -17.76
CA ALA A 147 -4.26 20.11 -18.12
C ALA A 147 -5.17 19.29 -17.19
#